data_AF-A0AAI9NDQ0-F1
#
_entry.id   AF-A0AAI9NDQ0-F1
#
_cell.length_a   1.000
_cell.length_b   1.000
_cell.length_c   1.000
_cell.angle_alpha   90.00
_cell.angle_beta   90.00
_cell.angle_gamma   90.00
#
_symmetry.space_group_name_H-M   'P 1'
#
loop_
_entity.id
_entity.type
_entity.pdbx_description
1 polymer ?
#
loop_
_entity_poly.entity_id
_entity_poly.type
_entity_poly.pdbx_seq_one_letter_code
_entity_poly.pdbx_strand_id
1 'polypeptide(L)'
;MYALNLRGGQRDSAGTAIDSEWVPVDMAAVPALVGEKLAAPDALGNRHHADRISNPDNIKFSEKLRTLFIGEDSNGHVNNFLWAYNVDSGALSRILSCPAGGESTGLQAVDEINGWTYITSNFQHAADWGGVHAVVRATLDPLVKASYRDGFGASVGYITIKP
;
A
#
# COMPACT_ATOMS: atom_id res chain seq x y z
N MET A 1 -2.77 -8.97 3.14
CA MET A 1 -4.18 -8.63 2.83
C MET A 1 -4.99 -9.89 2.58
N TYR A 2 -6.28 -9.87 2.89
CA TYR A 2 -7.17 -11.03 2.78
C TYR A 2 -8.27 -10.77 1.75
N ALA A 3 -8.60 -11.79 0.97
CA ALA A 3 -9.81 -11.85 0.16
C ALA A 3 -10.87 -12.65 0.93
N LEU A 4 -12.11 -12.18 0.89
CA LEU A 4 -13.25 -12.84 1.52
C LEU A 4 -14.13 -13.44 0.42
N ASN A 5 -14.47 -14.71 0.56
CA ASN A 5 -15.44 -15.34 -0.32
C ASN A 5 -16.85 -14.94 0.14
N LEU A 6 -17.61 -14.28 -0.72
CA LEU A 6 -18.95 -13.78 -0.43
C LEU A 6 -20.01 -14.70 -1.03
N ARG A 7 -21.06 -15.03 -0.27
CA ARG A 7 -22.18 -15.87 -0.72
C ARG A 7 -23.50 -15.42 -0.10
N GLY A 8 -24.60 -15.59 -0.83
CA GLY A 8 -25.96 -15.47 -0.32
C GLY A 8 -26.41 -16.68 0.51
N GLY A 9 -27.63 -16.59 1.05
CA GLY A 9 -28.30 -17.71 1.73
C GLY A 9 -27.68 -18.14 3.06
N GLN A 10 -26.85 -17.30 3.67
CA GLN A 10 -26.25 -17.58 4.97
C GLN A 10 -27.26 -17.39 6.11
N ARG A 11 -26.97 -17.99 7.26
CA ARG A 11 -27.74 -17.84 8.49
C ARG A 11 -26.86 -17.33 9.61
N ASP A 12 -27.42 -16.53 10.51
CA ASP A 12 -26.74 -16.10 11.72
C ASP A 12 -26.60 -17.26 12.74
N SER A 13 -25.97 -16.98 13.88
CA SER A 13 -25.77 -17.97 14.95
C SER A 13 -27.07 -18.45 15.62
N ALA A 14 -28.20 -17.79 15.39
CA ALA A 14 -29.53 -18.18 15.86
C ALA A 14 -30.33 -18.96 14.79
N GLY A 15 -29.77 -19.15 13.59
CA GLY A 15 -30.42 -19.83 12.47
C GLY A 15 -31.33 -18.92 11.64
N THR A 16 -31.36 -17.61 11.91
CA THR A 16 -32.12 -16.63 11.14
C THR A 16 -31.43 -16.40 9.79
N ALA A 17 -32.19 -16.34 8.70
CA ALA A 17 -31.62 -16.03 7.39
C ALA A 17 -31.08 -14.60 7.35
N ILE A 18 -29.88 -14.43 6.79
CA ILE A 18 -29.29 -13.12 6.51
C ILE A 18 -29.74 -12.71 5.10
N ASP A 19 -30.51 -11.63 5.00
CA ASP A 19 -31.00 -11.09 3.72
C ASP A 19 -29.91 -10.31 2.97
N SER A 20 -28.90 -11.03 2.48
CA SER A 20 -27.78 -10.47 1.72
C SER A 20 -27.14 -11.53 0.82
N GLU A 21 -26.81 -11.14 -0.41
CA GLU A 21 -25.99 -11.94 -1.33
C GLU A 21 -24.48 -11.87 -1.01
N TRP A 22 -24.10 -10.98 -0.08
CA TRP A 22 -22.71 -10.58 0.15
C TRP A 22 -22.23 -10.92 1.56
N VAL A 23 -22.54 -12.13 2.04
CA VAL A 23 -22.09 -12.57 3.37
C VAL A 23 -20.72 -13.24 3.24
N PRO A 24 -19.68 -12.76 3.96
CA PRO A 24 -18.39 -13.43 3.97
C PRO A 24 -18.48 -14.76 4.72
N VAL A 25 -18.10 -15.85 4.05
CA VAL A 25 -18.17 -17.20 4.61
C VAL A 25 -16.81 -17.76 4.99
N ASP A 26 -15.74 -17.26 4.36
CA ASP A 26 -14.37 -17.59 4.68
C ASP A 26 -13.44 -16.46 4.21
N MET A 27 -12.19 -16.51 4.65
CA MET A 27 -11.15 -15.56 4.27
C MET A 27 -9.82 -16.27 4.02
N ALA A 28 -9.09 -15.83 3.01
CA ALA A 28 -7.75 -16.32 2.69
C ALA A 28 -6.83 -15.17 2.31
N ALA A 29 -5.53 -15.30 2.62
CA ALA A 29 -4.55 -14.33 2.18
C ALA A 29 -4.43 -14.38 0.66
N VAL A 30 -4.35 -13.22 0.00
CA VAL A 30 -4.06 -13.17 -1.44
C VAL A 30 -2.56 -13.48 -1.61
N PRO A 31 -2.15 -14.60 -2.25
CA PRO A 31 -0.77 -15.05 -2.19
C PRO A 31 0.26 -14.02 -2.71
N ALA A 32 -0.08 -13.30 -3.77
CA ALA A 32 0.78 -12.25 -4.33
C ALA A 32 0.97 -11.05 -3.39
N LEU A 33 0.12 -10.90 -2.38
CA LEU A 33 0.05 -9.75 -1.46
C LEU A 33 0.43 -10.14 -0.03
N VAL A 34 1.06 -11.30 0.11
CA VAL A 34 1.72 -11.72 1.35
C VAL A 34 3.13 -11.14 1.33
N GLY A 35 3.45 -10.39 2.38
CA GLY A 35 4.79 -9.86 2.59
C GLY A 35 5.79 -10.95 2.95
N GLU A 36 7.08 -10.62 2.85
CA GLU A 36 8.17 -11.55 3.16
C GLU A 36 9.13 -10.90 4.14
N LYS A 37 9.28 -11.52 5.32
CA LYS A 37 10.26 -11.09 6.32
C LYS A 37 11.62 -11.70 6.02
N LEU A 38 12.64 -10.85 6.01
CA LEU A 38 14.03 -11.27 5.85
C LEU A 38 14.56 -11.90 7.14
N ALA A 39 15.47 -12.87 7.01
CA ALA A 39 16.12 -13.51 8.16
C ALA A 39 17.02 -12.52 8.94
N ALA A 40 17.60 -11.55 8.24
CA ALA A 40 18.35 -10.43 8.79
C ALA A 40 18.09 -9.18 7.93
N PRO A 41 18.28 -7.95 8.48
CA PRO A 41 18.15 -6.74 7.69
C PRO A 41 19.07 -6.74 6.47
N ASP A 42 18.61 -6.17 5.35
CA ASP A 42 19.43 -6.01 4.15
C ASP A 42 20.47 -4.87 4.28
N ALA A 43 21.20 -4.61 3.19
CA ALA A 43 22.25 -3.59 3.16
C ALA A 43 21.73 -2.14 3.39
N LEU A 44 20.44 -1.89 3.21
CA LEU A 44 19.81 -0.59 3.51
C LEU A 44 19.15 -0.58 4.89
N GLY A 45 18.98 -1.74 5.51
CA GLY A 45 18.32 -1.93 6.80
C GLY A 45 16.88 -2.43 6.70
N ASN A 46 16.36 -2.72 5.49
CA ASN A 46 15.03 -3.29 5.34
C ASN A 46 14.96 -4.63 6.06
N ARG A 47 13.86 -4.88 6.77
CA ARG A 47 13.54 -6.14 7.45
C ARG A 47 12.58 -6.99 6.65
N HIS A 48 11.86 -6.39 5.70
CA HIS A 48 11.02 -7.09 4.74
C HIS A 48 11.62 -6.99 3.34
N HIS A 49 11.33 -7.98 2.49
CA HIS A 49 11.84 -8.04 1.14
C HIS A 49 11.28 -6.87 0.32
N ALA A 50 12.15 -6.01 -0.23
CA ALA A 50 11.72 -4.78 -0.90
C ALA A 50 10.70 -5.04 -2.02
N ASP A 51 10.84 -6.13 -2.78
CA ASP A 51 9.92 -6.48 -3.89
C ASP A 51 8.63 -7.18 -3.46
N ARG A 52 8.30 -7.14 -2.16
CA ARG A 52 7.05 -7.65 -1.59
C ARG A 52 6.35 -6.55 -0.81
N ILE A 53 5.04 -6.68 -0.62
CA ILE A 53 4.26 -5.76 0.20
C ILE A 53 4.68 -5.85 1.66
N SER A 54 4.71 -4.72 2.35
CA SER A 54 5.04 -4.60 3.75
C SER A 54 4.00 -3.73 4.46
N ASN A 55 3.27 -4.29 5.43
CA ASN A 55 2.23 -3.60 6.21
C ASN A 55 1.33 -2.67 5.35
N PRO A 56 0.50 -3.24 4.46
CA PRO A 56 -0.43 -2.43 3.67
C PRO A 56 -1.45 -1.77 4.60
N ASP A 57 -1.71 -0.48 4.39
CA ASP A 57 -2.70 0.31 5.13
C ASP A 57 -3.84 0.70 4.18
N ASN A 58 -3.59 1.65 3.29
CA ASN A 58 -4.61 2.17 2.38
C ASN A 58 -4.75 1.30 1.15
N ILE A 59 -5.99 1.12 0.72
CA ILE A 59 -6.33 0.41 -0.51
C ILE A 59 -7.37 1.17 -1.32
N LYS A 60 -7.24 1.10 -2.64
CA LYS A 60 -8.25 1.61 -3.56
C LYS A 60 -8.35 0.71 -4.77
N PHE A 61 -9.55 0.24 -5.08
CA PHE A 61 -9.79 -0.57 -6.26
C PHE A 61 -10.26 0.29 -7.43
N SER A 62 -9.65 0.11 -8.60
CA SER A 62 -10.16 0.56 -9.89
C SER A 62 -10.80 -0.63 -10.59
N GLU A 63 -12.12 -0.56 -10.80
CA GLU A 63 -12.84 -1.59 -11.53
C GLU A 63 -12.40 -1.65 -12.99
N LYS A 64 -12.19 -0.48 -13.63
CA LYS A 64 -11.84 -0.39 -15.04
C LYS A 64 -10.45 -0.94 -15.32
N LEU A 65 -9.46 -0.61 -14.49
CA LEU A 65 -8.10 -1.12 -14.64
C LEU A 65 -7.93 -2.54 -14.12
N ARG A 66 -8.95 -3.09 -13.44
CA ARG A 66 -8.87 -4.37 -12.72
C ARG A 66 -7.72 -4.36 -11.73
N THR A 67 -7.45 -3.22 -11.08
CA THR A 67 -6.24 -3.00 -10.28
C THR A 67 -6.59 -2.52 -8.88
N LEU A 68 -6.06 -3.22 -7.88
CA LEU A 68 -6.01 -2.81 -6.49
C LEU A 68 -4.72 -2.01 -6.24
N PHE A 69 -4.86 -0.73 -5.95
CA PHE A 69 -3.77 0.11 -5.47
C PHE A 69 -3.63 -0.03 -3.96
N ILE A 70 -2.40 -0.11 -3.47
CA ILE A 70 -2.08 -0.48 -2.09
C ILE A 70 -0.91 0.36 -1.59
N GLY A 71 -1.14 1.26 -0.63
CA GLY A 71 -0.05 1.98 0.03
C GLY A 71 0.40 1.28 1.30
N GLU A 72 1.70 1.36 1.56
CA GLU A 72 2.32 0.82 2.76
C GLU A 72 2.41 1.88 3.87
N ASP A 73 2.13 1.45 5.10
CA ASP A 73 2.61 2.07 6.34
C ASP A 73 3.39 1.01 7.13
N SER A 74 4.68 0.96 6.88
CA SER A 74 5.55 -0.07 7.41
C SER A 74 6.77 0.45 8.15
N ASN A 75 7.10 -0.29 9.21
CA ASN A 75 8.39 -0.28 9.89
C ASN A 75 9.35 -1.39 9.43
N GLY A 76 8.99 -2.09 8.35
CA GLY A 76 9.76 -3.17 7.73
C GLY A 76 10.60 -2.73 6.54
N HIS A 77 10.21 -1.64 5.86
CA HIS A 77 10.97 -1.01 4.80
C HIS A 77 11.56 0.33 5.29
N VAL A 78 12.69 0.73 4.73
CA VAL A 78 13.32 2.04 4.92
C VAL A 78 12.47 3.17 4.32
N ASN A 79 11.76 2.87 3.24
CA ASN A 79 10.86 3.74 2.53
C ASN A 79 9.64 2.91 2.11
N ASN A 80 8.44 3.44 2.39
CA ASN A 80 7.19 2.79 2.03
C ASN A 80 6.85 3.02 0.55
N PHE A 81 6.08 2.09 -0.01
CA PHE A 81 5.72 2.09 -1.42
C PHE A 81 4.22 2.23 -1.65
N LEU A 82 3.87 2.70 -2.85
CA LEU A 82 2.55 2.47 -3.45
C LEU A 82 2.69 1.37 -4.50
N TRP A 83 1.81 0.38 -4.40
CA TRP A 83 1.75 -0.77 -5.29
C TRP A 83 0.49 -0.74 -6.15
N ALA A 84 0.58 -1.34 -7.34
CA ALA A 84 -0.53 -1.68 -8.21
C ALA A 84 -0.58 -3.20 -8.38
N TYR A 85 -1.67 -3.82 -7.94
CA TYR A 85 -1.94 -5.24 -8.11
C TYR A 85 -3.10 -5.46 -9.07
N ASN A 86 -2.83 -6.01 -10.26
CA ASN A 86 -3.90 -6.37 -11.19
C ASN A 86 -4.52 -7.71 -10.76
N VAL A 87 -5.82 -7.72 -10.46
CA VAL A 87 -6.49 -8.86 -9.83
C VAL A 87 -6.79 -10.00 -10.80
N ASP A 88 -6.78 -9.73 -12.11
CA ASP A 88 -7.04 -10.75 -13.12
C ASP A 88 -5.74 -11.49 -13.51
N SER A 89 -4.63 -10.75 -13.68
CA SER A 89 -3.32 -11.32 -14.03
C SER A 89 -2.46 -11.71 -12.84
N GLY A 90 -2.75 -11.17 -11.66
CA GLY A 90 -1.91 -11.33 -10.47
C GLY A 90 -0.61 -10.52 -10.48
N ALA A 91 -0.41 -9.62 -11.45
CA ALA A 91 0.80 -8.81 -11.54
C ALA A 91 0.84 -7.77 -10.41
N LEU A 92 1.95 -7.73 -9.66
CA LEU A 92 2.23 -6.74 -8.62
C LEU A 92 3.36 -5.83 -9.09
N SER A 93 3.13 -4.52 -9.11
CA SER A 93 4.09 -3.52 -9.57
C SER A 93 4.23 -2.38 -8.56
N ARG A 94 5.47 -1.98 -8.26
CA ARG A 94 5.75 -0.78 -7.48
C ARG A 94 5.59 0.44 -8.39
N ILE A 95 4.75 1.41 -8.01
CA ILE A 95 4.46 2.58 -8.85
C ILE A 95 4.91 3.91 -8.23
N LEU A 96 5.16 3.95 -6.92
CA LEU A 96 5.70 5.12 -6.23
C LEU A 96 6.51 4.69 -5.00
N SER A 97 7.53 5.48 -4.66
CA SER A 97 8.29 5.38 -3.41
C SER A 97 8.12 6.66 -2.60
N CYS A 98 7.82 6.51 -1.31
CA CYS A 98 7.82 7.61 -0.36
C CYS A 98 9.25 7.99 0.05
N PRO A 99 9.45 9.17 0.64
CA PRO A 99 10.67 9.48 1.37
C PRO A 99 10.91 8.50 2.53
N ALA A 100 12.16 8.34 2.95
CA ALA A 100 12.48 7.46 4.08
C ALA A 100 11.81 7.94 5.38
N GLY A 101 11.32 6.99 6.18
CA GLY A 101 10.52 7.25 7.38
C GLY A 101 9.08 7.72 7.12
N GLY A 102 8.69 7.98 5.86
CA GLY A 102 7.31 8.28 5.51
C GLY A 102 6.51 7.03 5.12
N GLU A 103 5.19 7.10 5.22
CA GLU A 103 4.24 6.13 4.66
C GLU A 103 3.57 6.67 3.39
N SER A 104 3.03 5.78 2.57
CA SER A 104 2.15 6.18 1.45
C SER A 104 0.76 6.42 2.00
N THR A 105 0.13 7.56 1.72
CA THR A 105 -1.27 7.84 2.10
C THR A 105 -1.99 8.68 1.03
N GLY A 106 -3.20 9.17 1.33
CA GLY A 106 -3.98 10.00 0.40
C GLY A 106 -4.41 9.29 -0.89
N LEU A 107 -4.49 7.96 -0.83
CA LEU A 107 -4.73 7.12 -2.01
C LEU A 107 -6.15 7.26 -2.53
N GLN A 108 -6.28 7.74 -3.77
CA GLN A 108 -7.48 7.59 -4.59
C GLN A 108 -7.07 7.15 -5.99
N ALA A 109 -8.01 6.51 -6.68
CA ALA A 109 -7.92 6.17 -8.08
C ALA A 109 -9.25 6.58 -8.69
N VAL A 110 -9.20 7.52 -9.62
CA VAL A 110 -10.38 8.03 -10.30
C VAL A 110 -10.21 7.78 -11.79
N ASP A 111 -11.10 6.95 -12.32
CA ASP A 111 -11.06 6.51 -13.70
C ASP A 111 -11.74 7.54 -14.62
N GLU A 112 -11.16 7.75 -15.79
CA GLU A 112 -11.76 8.45 -16.95
C GLU A 112 -12.32 9.87 -16.72
N ILE A 113 -11.69 10.68 -15.87
CA ILE A 113 -11.98 12.11 -15.85
C ILE A 113 -11.47 12.72 -17.16
N ASN A 114 -12.39 13.01 -18.08
CA ASN A 114 -12.10 13.55 -19.42
C ASN A 114 -11.08 12.70 -20.21
N GLY A 115 -11.18 11.37 -20.11
CA GLY A 115 -10.32 10.43 -20.83
C GLY A 115 -8.97 10.14 -20.15
N TRP A 116 -8.78 10.56 -18.91
CA TRP A 116 -7.58 10.31 -18.11
C TRP A 116 -7.91 9.60 -16.81
N THR A 117 -7.02 8.70 -16.38
CA THR A 117 -7.08 8.12 -15.04
C THR A 117 -6.06 8.80 -14.15
N TYR A 118 -6.46 9.07 -12.91
CA TYR A 118 -5.63 9.73 -11.90
C TYR A 118 -5.53 8.85 -10.66
N ILE A 119 -4.31 8.52 -10.25
CA ILE A 119 -4.01 7.86 -8.99
C ILE A 119 -3.40 8.90 -8.08
N THR A 120 -4.17 9.43 -7.12
CA THR A 120 -3.66 10.42 -6.16
C THR A 120 -2.88 9.71 -5.08
N SER A 121 -1.81 10.35 -4.62
CA SER A 121 -1.00 9.88 -3.51
C SER A 121 -0.30 11.06 -2.85
N ASN A 122 -0.05 10.89 -1.56
CA ASN A 122 0.86 11.72 -0.79
C ASN A 122 1.62 10.83 0.20
N PHE A 123 2.48 11.44 1.00
CA PHE A 123 3.11 10.76 2.13
C PHE A 123 2.86 11.57 3.41
N GLN A 124 2.80 10.89 4.54
CA GLN A 124 2.84 11.54 5.86
C GLN A 124 4.16 11.25 6.59
N HIS A 125 4.49 12.13 7.54
CA HIS A 125 5.62 12.03 8.49
C HIS A 125 6.96 11.56 7.88
N ALA A 126 7.43 12.19 6.81
CA ALA A 126 8.79 11.95 6.33
C ALA A 126 9.81 12.20 7.45
N ALA A 127 10.91 11.42 7.44
CA ALA A 127 11.90 11.42 8.51
C ALA A 127 11.40 10.94 9.89
N ASP A 128 10.30 10.18 9.97
CA ASP A 128 9.96 9.46 11.20
C ASP A 128 10.91 8.26 11.40
N TRP A 129 12.05 8.55 12.05
CA TRP A 129 13.18 7.63 12.12
C TRP A 129 12.97 6.53 13.18
N GLY A 130 12.55 5.35 12.72
CA GLY A 130 12.64 4.10 13.49
C GLY A 130 13.97 3.33 13.33
N GLY A 131 14.08 2.20 14.04
CA GLY A 131 15.29 1.35 14.03
C GLY A 131 15.62 0.68 12.68
N VAL A 132 14.67 0.63 11.74
CA VAL A 132 14.89 0.15 10.36
C VAL A 132 15.83 1.09 9.57
N HIS A 133 15.93 2.36 9.98
CA HIS A 133 16.68 3.39 9.27
C HIS A 133 18.13 3.56 9.75
N ALA A 134 18.59 2.76 10.71
CA ALA A 134 19.89 2.96 11.37
C ALA A 134 21.08 3.04 10.39
N VAL A 135 21.02 2.30 9.29
CA VAL A 135 22.06 2.26 8.26
C VAL A 135 22.08 3.52 7.40
N VAL A 136 20.90 4.02 7.04
CA VAL A 136 20.77 5.11 6.04
C VAL A 136 20.58 6.49 6.65
N ARG A 137 20.20 6.58 7.93
CA ARG A 137 19.77 7.83 8.56
C ARG A 137 20.82 8.93 8.49
N ALA A 138 22.09 8.63 8.76
CA ALA A 138 23.15 9.64 8.72
C ALA A 138 23.27 10.31 7.33
N THR A 139 23.02 9.54 6.27
CA THR A 139 23.05 10.03 4.88
C THR A 139 21.76 10.74 4.50
N LEU A 140 20.60 10.19 4.88
CA LEU A 140 19.29 10.67 4.40
C LEU A 140 18.70 11.80 5.24
N ASP A 141 18.99 11.88 6.54
CA ASP A 141 18.45 12.91 7.43
C ASP A 141 18.63 14.35 6.91
N PRO A 142 19.84 14.81 6.50
CA PRO A 142 19.99 16.16 5.97
C PRO A 142 19.22 16.38 4.66
N LEU A 143 19.08 15.36 3.81
CA LEU A 143 18.38 15.47 2.53
C LEU A 143 16.87 15.55 2.69
N VAL A 144 16.30 14.70 3.55
CA VAL A 144 14.86 14.66 3.83
C VAL A 144 14.44 15.93 4.57
N LYS A 145 15.23 16.41 5.53
CA LYS A 145 14.96 17.67 6.23
C LYS A 145 14.97 18.88 5.31
N ALA A 146 15.96 18.98 4.42
CA ALA A 146 16.03 20.05 3.43
C ALA A 146 14.86 20.02 2.45
N SER A 147 14.41 18.83 2.05
CA SER A 147 13.33 18.67 1.07
C SER A 147 11.93 18.87 1.68
N TYR A 148 11.77 18.57 2.97
CA TYR A 148 10.46 18.45 3.61
C TYR A 148 10.35 19.23 4.92
N ARG A 149 10.92 20.44 4.99
CA ARG A 149 10.77 21.37 6.14
C ARG A 149 11.01 20.68 7.49
N ASP A 150 12.18 20.06 7.64
CA ASP A 150 12.56 19.31 8.84
C ASP A 150 11.61 18.16 9.21
N GLY A 151 10.93 17.55 8.23
CA GLY A 151 9.96 16.46 8.42
C GLY A 151 8.51 16.92 8.53
N PHE A 152 8.24 18.22 8.57
CA PHE A 152 6.87 18.77 8.65
C PHE A 152 6.22 19.06 7.29
N GLY A 153 6.99 18.95 6.21
CA GLY A 153 6.51 19.10 4.84
C GLY A 153 5.98 17.79 4.27
N ALA A 154 4.93 17.90 3.44
CA ALA A 154 4.41 16.80 2.64
C ALA A 154 4.34 17.22 1.17
N SER A 155 4.30 16.23 0.27
CA SER A 155 3.95 16.45 -1.14
C SER A 155 2.61 15.78 -1.44
N VAL A 156 1.75 16.47 -2.17
CA VAL A 156 0.47 15.94 -2.65
C VAL A 156 0.50 15.95 -4.16
N GLY A 157 0.20 14.82 -4.79
CA GLY A 157 0.26 14.70 -6.24
C GLY A 157 -0.55 13.53 -6.78
N TYR A 158 -0.34 13.24 -8.05
CA TYR A 158 -0.98 12.13 -8.73
C TYR A 158 -0.07 11.54 -9.82
N ILE A 159 -0.30 10.26 -10.10
CA ILE A 159 0.16 9.59 -11.32
C ILE A 159 -0.99 9.64 -12.31
N THR A 160 -0.72 10.09 -13.54
CA THR A 160 -1.71 10.07 -14.62
C THR A 160 -1.38 8.99 -15.64
N ILE A 161 -2.41 8.31 -16.11
CA ILE A 161 -2.30 7.25 -17.12
C ILE A 161 -3.35 7.54 -18.20
N LYS A 162 -2.94 7.38 -19.46
CA LYS A 162 -3.87 7.34 -20.59
C LYS A 162 -4.25 5.88 -20.86
N PRO A 163 -5.54 5.54 -20.94
CA PRO A 163 -6.00 4.18 -21.24
C PRO A 163 -5.48 3.67 -22.59
#